data_AF-A0A178DLF8-F1
#
_entry.id   AF-A0A178DLF8-F1
#
_cell.length_a   1.000
_cell.length_b   1.000
_cell.length_c   1.000
_cell.angle_alpha   90.00
_cell.angle_beta   90.00
_cell.angle_gamma   90.00
#
_symmetry.space_group_name_H-M   'P 1'
#
loop_
_entity.id
_entity.type
_entity.pdbx_description
1 polymer ?
#
loop_
_entity_poly.entity_id
_entity_poly.type
_entity_poly.pdbx_seq_one_letter_code
_entity_poly.pdbx_strand_id
1 'polypeptide(L)'
;MSNQNCSISIPGHRIEEDCTLLCRDAKWTDLLLFYLGNYVIHVATVLREPGASIEAQVFWAMVALLMPFAGIARAVDVIIAQSRSGGTDLQVAARAGALLMVEEEASDEVELEIMESGYATDQLEEGSSIDKNGQHSIAAVSESSVRPRSTAKTASKDVKSRSLGLQNNERHSSFTRRRVHGQCKLPPGYRLSYVPADASFEDDKALETKWWQVFKKTSLPETQLASGHNIVGIVASGVQVVFGIITLYRTRGRQIEQFGYAAFGLTVLPYALMSLINLLANILQPDYPALYIVESELLARMRRDHEDYQVTGTVGKLSKDKDPSRPRREKGRYFYLAFLLGLTLCLAVIAALTHFSKGGSTTAQRWWIMVWLIWNSCMGNAWVLDQHDRKHFSYNHPLFLVVLFTTPAIGGLVVVGQMIMQYGTCEQIK
;
A
#
# COMPACT_ATOMS: atom_id res chain seq x y z
N MET A 1 46.96 21.96 -13.83
CA MET A 1 46.92 21.52 -12.43
C MET A 1 48.15 20.64 -12.21
N SER A 2 48.89 20.88 -11.12
CA SER A 2 50.21 20.30 -10.87
C SER A 2 50.12 18.79 -10.67
N ASN A 3 50.85 18.00 -11.45
CA ASN A 3 51.11 16.57 -11.20
C ASN A 3 51.88 16.44 -9.88
N GLN A 4 51.18 16.29 -8.75
CA GLN A 4 51.80 15.81 -7.52
C GLN A 4 52.01 14.31 -7.67
N ASN A 5 53.26 13.89 -7.86
CA ASN A 5 53.62 12.47 -7.75
C ASN A 5 53.34 12.01 -6.32
N CYS A 6 52.26 11.24 -6.13
CA CYS A 6 51.98 10.60 -4.86
C CYS A 6 53.14 9.62 -4.55
N SER A 7 53.88 9.87 -3.48
CA SER A 7 55.13 9.16 -3.16
C SER A 7 54.93 7.80 -2.50
N ILE A 8 53.68 7.39 -2.26
CA ILE A 8 53.32 6.16 -1.55
C ILE A 8 52.80 5.14 -2.57
N SER A 9 53.53 4.04 -2.75
CA SER A 9 53.05 2.87 -3.50
C SER A 9 52.75 1.74 -2.53
N ILE A 10 51.46 1.41 -2.38
CA ILE A 10 51.01 0.27 -1.56
C ILE A 10 50.70 -0.88 -2.51
N PRO A 11 51.30 -2.08 -2.34
CA PRO A 11 51.01 -3.23 -3.19
C PRO A 11 49.50 -3.54 -3.24
N GLY A 12 48.99 -3.76 -4.45
CA GLY A 12 47.57 -4.04 -4.69
C GLY A 12 46.62 -2.85 -4.55
N HIS A 13 47.13 -1.64 -4.35
CA HIS A 13 46.36 -0.41 -4.30
C HIS A 13 46.84 0.60 -5.34
N ARG A 14 45.92 1.44 -5.80
CA ARG A 14 46.15 2.55 -6.74
C ARG A 14 45.80 3.84 -6.01
N ILE A 15 46.72 4.80 -5.99
CA ILE A 15 46.46 6.16 -5.49
C ILE A 15 46.11 7.03 -6.69
N GLU A 16 45.06 7.81 -6.57
CA GLU A 16 44.61 8.71 -7.63
C GLU A 16 45.49 9.96 -7.74
N GLU A 17 45.46 10.65 -8.89
CA GLU A 17 46.32 11.81 -9.22
C GLU A 17 46.19 13.00 -8.25
N ASP A 18 45.09 13.08 -7.49
CA ASP A 18 44.87 14.09 -6.45
C ASP A 18 45.41 13.66 -5.06
N CYS A 19 45.98 12.46 -4.97
CA CYS A 19 46.46 11.81 -3.74
C CYS A 19 45.41 11.71 -2.61
N THR A 20 44.11 11.89 -2.88
CA THR A 20 43.07 11.88 -1.83
C THR A 20 42.39 10.52 -1.68
N LEU A 21 42.52 9.64 -2.66
CA LEU A 21 41.81 8.36 -2.73
C LEU A 21 42.78 7.19 -2.86
N LEU A 22 42.65 6.22 -1.96
CA LEU A 22 43.26 4.89 -2.05
C LEU A 22 42.26 3.90 -2.61
N CYS A 23 42.52 3.35 -3.78
CA CYS A 23 41.64 2.39 -4.43
C CYS A 23 42.27 1.01 -4.47
N ARG A 24 41.45 -0.04 -4.37
CA ARG A 24 41.83 -1.42 -4.67
C ARG A 24 40.80 -2.06 -5.60
N ASP A 25 41.19 -3.15 -6.26
CA ASP A 25 40.25 -3.93 -7.04
C ASP A 25 39.13 -4.50 -6.14
N ALA A 26 37.92 -4.51 -6.69
CA ALA A 26 36.75 -5.06 -6.01
C ALA A 26 36.87 -6.57 -5.90
N LYS A 27 36.54 -7.09 -4.72
CA LYS A 27 36.40 -8.52 -4.46
C LYS A 27 34.93 -8.91 -4.55
N TRP A 28 34.66 -10.20 -4.77
CA TRP A 28 33.31 -10.75 -4.69
C TRP A 28 32.61 -10.45 -3.37
N THR A 29 33.35 -10.30 -2.27
CA THR A 29 32.82 -9.89 -0.97
C THR A 29 32.29 -8.46 -0.97
N ASP A 30 32.95 -7.53 -1.69
CA ASP A 30 32.49 -6.14 -1.79
C ASP A 30 31.18 -6.07 -2.57
N LEU A 31 31.07 -6.86 -3.64
CA LEU A 31 29.86 -7.01 -4.43
C LEU A 31 28.71 -7.59 -3.60
N LEU A 32 28.96 -8.68 -2.87
CA LEU A 32 27.98 -9.31 -2.00
C LEU A 32 27.46 -8.33 -0.93
N LEU A 33 28.38 -7.66 -0.22
CA LEU A 33 28.02 -6.69 0.83
C LEU A 33 27.23 -5.53 0.26
N PHE A 34 27.58 -5.05 -0.94
CA PHE A 34 26.84 -4.01 -1.61
C PHE A 34 25.39 -4.45 -1.91
N TYR A 35 25.19 -5.64 -2.51
CA TYR A 35 23.83 -6.11 -2.80
C TYR A 35 23.02 -6.38 -1.54
N LEU A 36 23.63 -7.01 -0.54
CA LEU A 36 22.96 -7.32 0.71
C LEU A 36 22.51 -6.05 1.42
N GLY A 37 23.45 -5.10 1.62
CA GLY A 37 23.19 -3.89 2.39
C GLY A 37 22.31 -2.86 1.69
N ASN A 38 22.31 -2.82 0.35
CA ASN A 38 21.53 -1.82 -0.40
C ASN A 38 20.23 -2.35 -1.01
N TYR A 39 20.07 -3.66 -1.22
CA TYR A 39 18.86 -4.18 -1.85
C TYR A 39 18.19 -5.30 -1.05
N VAL A 40 18.94 -6.30 -0.56
CA VAL A 40 18.30 -7.49 0.05
C VAL A 40 17.68 -7.19 1.42
N ILE A 41 18.31 -6.35 2.25
CA ILE A 41 17.73 -5.98 3.56
C ILE A 41 16.34 -5.35 3.39
N HIS A 42 16.10 -4.64 2.27
CA HIS A 42 14.80 -4.07 1.94
C HIS A 42 13.63 -5.07 2.01
N VAL A 43 13.85 -6.34 1.65
CA VAL A 43 12.84 -7.43 1.68
C VAL A 43 12.19 -7.55 3.05
N ALA A 44 12.98 -7.41 4.13
CA ALA A 44 12.49 -7.51 5.50
C ALA A 44 11.67 -6.29 5.95
N THR A 45 11.77 -5.17 5.24
CA THR A 45 11.13 -3.89 5.61
C THR A 45 9.68 -3.79 5.17
N VAL A 46 9.25 -4.65 4.23
CA VAL A 46 7.93 -4.59 3.60
C VAL A 46 6.83 -4.75 4.65
N LEU A 47 5.84 -3.86 4.58
CA LEU A 47 4.71 -3.85 5.50
C LEU A 47 3.89 -5.13 5.39
N ARG A 48 3.53 -5.71 6.53
CA ARG A 48 2.66 -6.88 6.63
C ARG A 48 1.20 -6.46 6.61
N GLU A 49 0.38 -7.19 5.85
CA GLU A 49 -1.07 -6.96 5.87
C GLU A 49 -1.66 -7.70 7.06
N PRO A 50 -2.66 -7.13 7.74
CA PRO A 50 -3.41 -7.83 8.76
C PRO A 50 -3.89 -9.19 8.25
N GLY A 51 -3.52 -10.26 8.95
CA GLY A 51 -3.92 -11.62 8.62
C GLY A 51 -3.23 -12.27 7.41
N ALA A 52 -2.32 -11.61 6.70
CA ALA A 52 -1.70 -12.21 5.51
C ALA A 52 -0.96 -13.52 5.77
N SER A 53 -1.07 -14.46 4.83
CA SER A 53 -0.28 -15.68 4.83
C SER A 53 1.20 -15.38 4.60
N ILE A 54 2.08 -16.27 5.07
CA ILE A 54 3.54 -16.14 4.86
C ILE A 54 3.87 -16.18 3.36
N GLU A 55 3.17 -17.01 2.59
CA GLU A 55 3.34 -17.11 1.14
C GLU A 55 3.09 -15.78 0.43
N ALA A 56 1.97 -15.12 0.76
CA ALA A 56 1.65 -13.81 0.22
C ALA A 56 2.71 -12.78 0.64
N GLN A 57 3.15 -12.79 1.91
CA GLN A 57 4.20 -11.89 2.39
C GLN A 57 5.52 -12.07 1.63
N VAL A 58 5.96 -13.32 1.42
CA VAL A 58 7.18 -13.61 0.66
C VAL A 58 7.06 -13.13 -0.78
N PHE A 59 5.93 -13.40 -1.43
CA PHE A 59 5.67 -12.92 -2.79
C PHE A 59 5.79 -11.38 -2.88
N TRP A 60 5.14 -10.67 -1.97
CA TRP A 60 5.21 -9.21 -1.91
C TRP A 60 6.60 -8.67 -1.61
N ALA A 61 7.35 -9.36 -0.75
CA ALA A 61 8.72 -8.99 -0.44
C ALA A 61 9.66 -9.16 -1.66
N MET A 62 9.44 -10.20 -2.46
CA MET A 62 10.15 -10.41 -3.73
C MET A 62 9.81 -9.35 -4.78
N VAL A 63 8.54 -8.95 -4.88
CA VAL A 63 8.13 -7.85 -5.78
C VAL A 63 8.81 -6.55 -5.34
N ALA A 64 8.81 -6.24 -4.04
CA ALA A 64 9.44 -5.04 -3.51
C ALA A 64 10.96 -4.99 -3.73
N LEU A 65 11.65 -6.14 -3.71
CA LEU A 65 13.08 -6.22 -4.03
C LEU A 65 13.39 -5.77 -5.46
N LEU A 66 12.53 -6.08 -6.42
CA LEU A 66 12.74 -5.70 -7.82
C LEU A 66 12.11 -4.35 -8.16
N MET A 67 11.07 -3.97 -7.41
CA MET A 67 10.25 -2.77 -7.58
C MET A 67 10.09 -2.03 -6.26
N PRO A 68 11.11 -1.26 -5.82
CA PRO A 68 11.10 -0.59 -4.53
C PRO A 68 9.96 0.42 -4.35
N PHE A 69 9.37 0.90 -5.45
CA PHE A 69 8.22 1.81 -5.41
C PHE A 69 6.86 1.13 -5.18
N ALA A 70 6.76 -0.20 -5.33
CA ALA A 70 5.49 -0.92 -5.29
C ALA A 70 4.75 -0.79 -3.95
N GLY A 71 5.44 -0.50 -2.84
CA GLY A 71 4.83 -0.37 -1.52
C GLY A 71 4.65 1.06 -1.00
N ILE A 72 5.11 2.11 -1.70
CA ILE A 72 5.04 3.50 -1.18
C ILE A 72 3.60 3.91 -0.89
N ALA A 73 2.73 3.68 -1.87
CA ALA A 73 1.30 3.94 -1.81
C ALA A 73 0.69 3.44 -0.49
N ARG A 74 0.93 2.17 -0.19
CA ARG A 74 0.45 1.53 1.01
C ARG A 74 1.08 2.10 2.27
N ALA A 75 2.40 2.32 2.27
CA ALA A 75 3.07 2.85 3.44
C ALA A 75 2.58 4.27 3.79
N VAL A 76 2.31 5.09 2.78
CA VAL A 76 1.70 6.42 2.96
C VAL A 76 0.28 6.32 3.50
N ASP A 77 -0.55 5.41 2.97
CA ASP A 77 -1.90 5.17 3.49
C ASP A 77 -1.89 4.82 4.98
N VAL A 78 -0.96 3.95 5.37
CA VAL A 78 -0.76 3.55 6.77
C VAL A 78 -0.37 4.74 7.63
N ILE A 79 0.61 5.53 7.19
CA ILE A 79 1.07 6.73 7.91
C ILE A 79 -0.09 7.72 8.06
N ILE A 80 -0.87 7.96 7.01
CA ILE A 80 -2.03 8.86 7.05
C ILE A 80 -3.11 8.31 7.99
N ALA A 81 -3.41 7.01 7.92
CA ALA A 81 -4.43 6.38 8.76
C ALA A 81 -4.05 6.43 10.25
N GLN A 82 -2.79 6.15 10.58
CA GLN A 82 -2.29 6.06 11.95
C GLN A 82 -1.79 7.37 12.54
N SER A 83 -1.53 8.41 11.73
CA SER A 83 -1.15 9.74 12.22
C SER A 83 -2.26 10.47 13.00
N ARG A 84 -3.49 9.94 13.00
CA ARG A 84 -4.59 10.44 13.84
C ARG A 84 -4.26 10.14 15.31
N SER A 85 -4.01 11.17 16.12
CA SER A 85 -3.63 11.01 17.52
C SER A 85 -4.74 10.38 18.37
N GLY A 86 -4.36 9.42 19.22
CA GLY A 86 -5.21 8.83 20.25
C GLY A 86 -6.31 7.91 19.70
N GLY A 87 -6.79 7.01 20.54
CA GLY A 87 -7.90 6.11 20.26
C GLY A 87 -7.80 4.80 21.02
N THR A 88 -8.91 4.09 21.12
CA THR A 88 -8.97 2.74 21.71
C THR A 88 -8.27 1.72 20.80
N ASP A 89 -7.92 0.55 21.34
CA ASP A 89 -7.35 -0.57 20.56
C ASP A 89 -8.20 -0.90 19.31
N LEU A 90 -9.53 -0.83 19.43
CA LEU A 90 -10.46 -1.05 18.31
C LEU A 90 -10.34 0.05 17.23
N GLN A 91 -10.22 1.32 17.62
CA GLN A 91 -10.03 2.40 16.65
C GLN A 91 -8.67 2.33 15.96
N VAL A 92 -7.62 1.90 16.65
CA VAL A 92 -6.29 1.69 16.07
C VAL A 92 -6.32 0.50 15.10
N ALA A 93 -7.01 -0.58 15.45
CA ALA A 93 -7.21 -1.74 14.58
C ALA A 93 -8.07 -1.40 13.34
N ALA A 94 -9.11 -0.57 13.49
CA ALA A 94 -9.91 -0.07 12.37
C ALA A 94 -9.03 0.71 11.38
N ARG A 95 -8.20 1.63 11.89
CA ARG A 95 -7.22 2.39 11.08
C ARG A 95 -6.18 1.51 10.40
N ALA A 96 -5.78 0.43 11.06
CA ALA A 96 -4.85 -0.56 10.49
C ALA A 96 -5.50 -1.44 9.42
N GLY A 97 -6.83 -1.38 9.24
CA GLY A 97 -7.57 -2.28 8.35
C GLY A 97 -7.64 -3.72 8.88
N ALA A 98 -7.54 -3.90 10.20
CA ALA A 98 -7.56 -5.20 10.85
C ALA A 98 -8.96 -5.67 11.27
N LEU A 99 -9.98 -4.84 11.08
CA LEU A 99 -11.36 -5.11 11.50
C LEU A 99 -12.30 -5.33 10.31
N LEU A 100 -13.20 -6.30 10.44
CA LEU A 100 -14.23 -6.67 9.49
C LEU A 100 -15.62 -6.53 10.12
N MET A 101 -16.60 -6.14 9.32
CA MET A 101 -18.02 -6.14 9.67
C MET A 101 -18.82 -6.91 8.62
N VAL A 102 -20.01 -7.36 9.00
CA VAL A 102 -20.97 -7.95 8.05
C VAL A 102 -21.73 -6.83 7.34
N GLU A 103 -21.89 -6.99 6.03
CA GLU A 103 -22.64 -6.12 5.12
C GLU A 103 -23.56 -6.98 4.24
N GLU A 104 -24.72 -6.44 3.85
CA GLU A 104 -25.58 -7.09 2.84
C GLU A 104 -24.92 -6.99 1.46
N GLU A 105 -25.01 -8.05 0.67
CA GLU A 105 -24.55 -8.06 -0.71
C GLU A 105 -25.56 -7.28 -1.56
N ALA A 106 -25.14 -6.13 -2.10
CA ALA A 106 -25.98 -5.36 -3.01
C ALA A 106 -26.39 -6.26 -4.19
N SER A 107 -27.70 -6.39 -4.42
CA SER A 107 -28.23 -7.02 -5.61
C SER A 107 -27.84 -6.18 -6.83
N ASP A 108 -27.30 -6.80 -7.87
CA ASP A 108 -26.85 -6.15 -9.11
C ASP A 108 -27.92 -5.23 -9.76
N GLU A 109 -29.20 -5.38 -9.40
CA GLU A 109 -30.32 -4.52 -9.84
C GLU A 109 -30.33 -3.11 -9.20
N VAL A 110 -29.82 -2.94 -7.98
CA VAL A 110 -29.82 -1.65 -7.26
C VAL A 110 -28.67 -0.74 -7.71
N GLU A 111 -27.55 -1.33 -8.14
CA GLU A 111 -26.39 -0.57 -8.63
C GLU A 111 -26.69 0.09 -10.00
N LEU A 112 -27.60 -0.50 -10.79
CA LEU A 112 -28.12 0.06 -12.04
C LEU A 112 -29.09 1.24 -11.79
N GLU A 113 -29.98 1.15 -10.80
CA GLU A 113 -30.89 2.26 -10.44
C GLU A 113 -30.13 3.48 -9.88
N ILE A 114 -29.09 3.26 -9.07
CA ILE A 114 -28.26 4.35 -8.52
C ILE A 114 -27.42 5.00 -9.63
N MET A 115 -26.96 4.23 -10.62
CA MET A 115 -26.29 4.79 -11.80
C MET A 115 -27.27 5.60 -12.68
N GLU A 116 -28.50 5.15 -12.89
CA GLU A 116 -29.48 5.92 -13.68
C GLU A 116 -29.98 7.18 -12.97
N SER A 117 -30.13 7.17 -11.64
CA SER A 117 -30.58 8.36 -10.90
C SER A 117 -29.48 9.42 -10.73
N GLY A 118 -28.20 9.04 -10.78
CA GLY A 118 -27.06 9.94 -10.61
C GLY A 118 -26.72 10.81 -11.84
N TYR A 119 -27.27 10.50 -13.01
CA TYR A 119 -27.02 11.24 -14.25
C TYR A 119 -28.09 12.28 -14.61
N ALA A 120 -29.16 12.40 -13.81
CA ALA A 120 -30.31 13.27 -14.12
C ALA A 120 -30.41 14.50 -13.20
N THR A 121 -29.31 15.19 -12.91
CA THR A 121 -29.35 16.59 -12.45
C THR A 121 -28.09 17.31 -12.88
N ASP A 122 -28.03 17.71 -14.14
CA ASP A 122 -27.10 18.76 -14.58
C ASP A 122 -27.50 19.32 -15.95
N GLN A 123 -28.77 19.65 -16.16
CA GLN A 123 -29.18 20.66 -17.15
C GLN A 123 -30.46 21.34 -16.67
N LEU A 124 -30.32 22.59 -16.19
CA LEU A 124 -31.19 23.75 -16.42
C LEU A 124 -30.67 24.88 -15.53
N GLU A 125 -29.59 25.53 -15.96
CA GLU A 125 -29.42 26.96 -15.67
C GLU A 125 -30.22 27.73 -16.72
N GLU A 126 -31.20 28.53 -16.31
CA GLU A 126 -31.24 29.96 -16.65
C GLU A 126 -32.44 30.66 -15.98
N GLY A 127 -32.15 31.78 -15.32
CA GLY A 127 -33.01 32.96 -15.41
C GLY A 127 -33.93 33.26 -14.22
N SER A 128 -33.55 34.28 -13.46
CA SER A 128 -34.31 35.53 -13.32
C SER A 128 -34.67 35.97 -11.89
N SER A 129 -34.04 37.08 -11.50
CA SER A 129 -34.57 38.27 -10.82
C SER A 129 -35.54 38.14 -9.63
N ILE A 130 -35.08 38.72 -8.53
CA ILE A 130 -35.81 39.41 -7.46
C ILE A 130 -37.02 40.22 -8.00
N ASP A 131 -38.23 40.05 -7.47
CA ASP A 131 -38.87 40.99 -6.51
C ASP A 131 -40.31 40.59 -6.06
N LYS A 132 -40.56 40.89 -4.78
CA LYS A 132 -41.80 41.34 -4.09
C LYS A 132 -43.14 40.56 -4.07
N ASN A 133 -43.64 40.56 -2.82
CA ASN A 133 -45.00 40.39 -2.30
C ASN A 133 -45.45 38.97 -1.95
N GLY A 134 -45.64 38.80 -0.64
CA GLY A 134 -46.05 37.54 -0.04
C GLY A 134 -47.55 37.28 -0.08
N GLN A 135 -47.89 36.02 0.12
CA GLN A 135 -48.88 35.60 1.10
C GLN A 135 -48.89 34.07 1.17
N HIS A 136 -48.82 33.59 2.41
CA HIS A 136 -49.17 32.22 2.75
C HIS A 136 -50.62 31.92 2.36
N SER A 137 -50.87 30.75 1.79
CA SER A 137 -52.13 30.03 2.03
C SER A 137 -51.90 28.52 1.97
N ILE A 138 -52.37 27.87 3.04
CA ILE A 138 -52.47 26.42 3.21
C ILE A 138 -53.88 26.03 2.75
N ALA A 139 -53.98 25.05 1.85
CA ALA A 139 -55.12 24.16 1.66
C ALA A 139 -54.68 23.05 0.70
N ALA A 140 -54.56 21.78 1.10
CA ALA A 140 -55.60 20.82 1.46
C ALA A 140 -56.08 19.95 0.27
N VAL A 141 -55.85 18.64 0.43
CA VAL A 141 -56.79 17.52 0.12
C VAL A 141 -56.66 16.75 -1.22
N SER A 142 -56.31 15.47 -1.02
CA SER A 142 -56.76 14.19 -1.61
C SER A 142 -56.48 13.79 -3.07
N GLU A 143 -55.74 12.68 -3.17
CA GLU A 143 -56.09 11.39 -3.80
C GLU A 143 -56.95 11.35 -5.08
N SER A 144 -56.35 10.85 -6.17
CA SER A 144 -56.99 9.94 -7.13
C SER A 144 -55.88 9.05 -7.73
N SER A 145 -55.81 7.75 -7.41
CA SER A 145 -56.48 6.62 -8.09
C SER A 145 -56.18 6.49 -9.58
N VAL A 146 -55.20 5.64 -9.96
CA VAL A 146 -55.19 4.94 -11.25
C VAL A 146 -54.72 3.48 -11.07
N ARG A 147 -55.57 2.54 -11.51
CA ARG A 147 -55.41 1.08 -11.53
C ARG A 147 -54.54 0.57 -12.70
N PRO A 148 -54.08 -0.70 -12.66
CA PRO A 148 -53.08 -1.25 -13.57
C PRO A 148 -53.68 -1.81 -14.87
N ARG A 149 -52.88 -1.88 -15.93
CA ARG A 149 -53.24 -2.54 -17.21
C ARG A 149 -52.24 -3.65 -17.55
N SER A 150 -52.72 -4.89 -17.50
CA SER A 150 -52.09 -6.07 -18.09
C SER A 150 -52.27 -6.09 -19.61
N THR A 151 -51.27 -6.55 -20.36
CA THR A 151 -51.46 -7.57 -21.43
C THR A 151 -50.12 -8.25 -21.75
N ALA A 152 -50.22 -9.55 -22.00
CA ALA A 152 -49.15 -10.55 -22.01
C ALA A 152 -48.27 -10.56 -23.28
N LYS A 153 -47.09 -11.18 -23.17
CA LYS A 153 -46.62 -12.17 -24.16
C LYS A 153 -45.53 -13.11 -23.59
N THR A 154 -45.82 -14.38 -23.79
CA THR A 154 -45.15 -15.64 -23.46
C THR A 154 -43.73 -15.77 -24.02
N ALA A 155 -42.80 -16.29 -23.21
CA ALA A 155 -41.72 -17.16 -23.67
C ALA A 155 -41.30 -18.12 -22.54
N SER A 156 -41.84 -19.34 -22.61
CA SER A 156 -41.44 -20.48 -21.80
C SER A 156 -40.04 -20.93 -22.20
N LYS A 157 -39.14 -21.11 -21.22
CA LYS A 157 -38.07 -22.11 -21.29
C LYS A 157 -37.93 -22.80 -19.93
N ASP A 158 -38.37 -24.06 -19.93
CA ASP A 158 -38.08 -25.09 -18.94
C ASP A 158 -36.58 -25.13 -18.56
N VAL A 159 -36.29 -25.05 -17.26
CA VAL A 159 -35.10 -25.71 -16.69
C VAL A 159 -35.49 -26.43 -15.41
N LYS A 160 -35.74 -27.72 -15.60
CA LYS A 160 -35.68 -28.85 -14.67
C LYS A 160 -35.11 -28.54 -13.27
N SER A 161 -35.97 -28.70 -12.28
CA SER A 161 -35.59 -29.12 -10.94
C SER A 161 -34.83 -30.44 -11.01
N ARG A 162 -33.58 -30.43 -10.52
CA ARG A 162 -32.86 -31.65 -10.16
C ARG A 162 -32.11 -31.43 -8.87
N SER A 163 -32.67 -32.01 -7.82
CA SER A 163 -32.04 -32.26 -6.52
C SER A 163 -30.72 -33.02 -6.68
N LEU A 164 -29.63 -32.38 -6.29
CA LEU A 164 -28.32 -32.92 -5.91
C LEU A 164 -27.69 -31.76 -5.13
N GLY A 165 -27.78 -31.70 -3.81
CA GLY A 165 -27.06 -32.61 -2.92
C GLY A 165 -25.65 -32.07 -2.71
N LEU A 166 -25.46 -31.26 -1.66
CA LEU A 166 -24.18 -30.98 -0.99
C LEU A 166 -22.99 -30.57 -1.87
N GLN A 167 -22.82 -29.26 -2.13
CA GLN A 167 -21.53 -28.55 -2.18
C GLN A 167 -21.79 -27.16 -2.77
N ASN A 168 -21.90 -26.12 -1.93
CA ASN A 168 -21.80 -24.74 -2.39
C ASN A 168 -21.33 -23.84 -1.24
N ASN A 169 -20.30 -24.27 -0.50
CA ASN A 169 -19.65 -23.49 0.54
C ASN A 169 -18.18 -23.18 0.22
N GLU A 170 -17.82 -23.15 -1.07
CA GLU A 170 -16.49 -22.77 -1.54
C GLU A 170 -16.57 -21.62 -2.55
N ARG A 171 -17.11 -20.48 -2.11
CA ARG A 171 -16.82 -19.18 -2.75
C ARG A 171 -15.68 -18.46 -2.01
N HIS A 172 -14.69 -19.22 -1.53
CA HIS A 172 -13.40 -18.68 -1.11
C HIS A 172 -12.56 -18.41 -2.37
N SER A 173 -12.53 -17.16 -2.81
CA SER A 173 -11.64 -16.73 -3.89
C SER A 173 -10.18 -16.99 -3.49
N SER A 174 -9.49 -17.70 -4.35
CA SER A 174 -8.31 -18.52 -4.04
C SER A 174 -6.98 -17.75 -3.95
N PHE A 175 -6.97 -16.47 -3.57
CA PHE A 175 -5.72 -15.73 -3.29
C PHE A 175 -5.76 -14.76 -2.09
N THR A 176 -6.88 -14.73 -1.36
CA THR A 176 -7.12 -13.91 -0.17
C THR A 176 -7.22 -14.78 1.09
N ARG A 177 -6.26 -15.69 1.30
CA ARG A 177 -6.15 -16.50 2.52
C ARG A 177 -5.64 -15.67 3.70
N ARG A 178 -6.23 -14.49 3.92
CA ARG A 178 -6.04 -13.73 5.14
C ARG A 178 -6.74 -14.48 6.25
N ARG A 179 -6.04 -14.72 7.34
CA ARG A 179 -6.59 -15.42 8.50
C ARG A 179 -7.60 -14.50 9.17
N VAL A 180 -8.84 -14.94 9.26
CA VAL A 180 -9.87 -14.31 10.10
C VAL A 180 -9.89 -15.05 11.42
N HIS A 181 -9.90 -14.30 12.52
CA HIS A 181 -10.01 -14.86 13.86
C HIS A 181 -11.44 -15.40 14.08
N GLY A 182 -11.55 -16.57 14.69
CA GLY A 182 -12.83 -17.24 14.91
C GLY A 182 -13.35 -18.02 13.69
N GLN A 183 -14.58 -18.53 13.81
CA GLN A 183 -15.28 -19.18 12.72
C GLN A 183 -16.24 -18.18 12.09
N CYS A 184 -16.31 -18.16 10.76
CA CYS A 184 -17.23 -17.29 10.02
C CYS A 184 -17.92 -18.09 8.93
N LYS A 185 -19.24 -18.28 9.09
CA LYS A 185 -20.14 -18.90 8.12
C LYS A 185 -21.31 -17.95 7.95
N LEU A 186 -21.38 -17.25 6.82
CA LEU A 186 -22.42 -16.26 6.51
C LEU A 186 -23.52 -16.85 5.61
N PRO A 187 -24.78 -16.40 5.73
CA PRO A 187 -25.85 -16.77 4.80
C PRO A 187 -25.62 -16.19 3.40
N PRO A 188 -26.25 -16.76 2.35
CA PRO A 188 -26.33 -16.13 1.04
C PRO A 188 -26.88 -14.71 1.16
N GLY A 189 -26.29 -13.75 0.43
CA GLY A 189 -26.67 -12.34 0.51
C GLY A 189 -25.93 -11.54 1.59
N TYR A 190 -24.99 -12.15 2.31
CA TYR A 190 -24.12 -11.45 3.27
C TYR A 190 -22.66 -11.60 2.91
N ARG A 191 -21.87 -10.55 3.15
CA ARG A 191 -20.41 -10.56 2.96
C ARG A 191 -19.67 -9.88 4.11
N LEU A 192 -18.37 -10.16 4.21
CA LEU A 192 -17.47 -9.39 5.07
C LEU A 192 -16.96 -8.16 4.32
N SER A 193 -16.99 -7.02 5.01
CA SER A 193 -16.47 -5.74 4.55
C SER A 193 -15.53 -5.15 5.59
N TYR A 194 -14.57 -4.32 5.18
CA TYR A 194 -13.66 -3.68 6.12
C TYR A 194 -14.38 -2.59 6.92
N VAL A 195 -14.08 -2.53 8.21
CA VAL A 195 -14.57 -1.43 9.06
C VAL A 195 -13.89 -0.12 8.64
N PRO A 196 -14.63 0.99 8.47
CA PRO A 196 -14.05 2.29 8.17
C PRO A 196 -13.03 2.75 9.22
N ALA A 197 -11.97 3.43 8.76
CA ALA A 197 -10.89 3.90 9.63
C ALA A 197 -11.30 5.00 10.64
N ASP A 198 -12.50 5.58 10.51
CA ASP A 198 -13.09 6.58 11.41
C ASP A 198 -14.32 6.07 12.17
N ALA A 199 -14.52 4.74 12.17
CA ALA A 199 -15.55 4.06 12.94
C ALA A 199 -15.37 4.27 14.45
N SER A 200 -16.50 4.33 15.15
CA SER A 200 -16.60 4.41 16.60
C SER A 200 -17.24 3.14 17.15
N PHE A 201 -16.91 2.80 18.39
CA PHE A 201 -17.36 1.62 19.10
C PHE A 201 -18.13 2.00 20.37
N GLU A 202 -19.08 1.19 20.83
CA GLU A 202 -19.96 1.51 21.97
C GLU A 202 -19.18 1.73 23.29
N ASP A 203 -18.05 1.04 23.45
CA ASP A 203 -17.16 1.19 24.62
C ASP A 203 -16.08 2.26 24.43
N ASP A 204 -16.06 2.97 23.29
CA ASP A 204 -15.21 4.13 23.09
C ASP A 204 -15.72 5.26 23.98
N LYS A 205 -15.17 5.38 25.19
CA LYS A 205 -15.43 6.56 25.99
C LYS A 205 -14.99 7.79 25.20
N ALA A 206 -15.89 8.76 25.07
CA ALA A 206 -15.56 10.11 24.69
C ALA A 206 -14.47 10.59 25.65
N LEU A 207 -13.22 10.56 25.19
CA LEU A 207 -12.09 11.19 25.83
C LEU A 207 -12.32 12.71 25.73
N GLU A 208 -13.27 13.23 26.50
CA GLU A 208 -13.27 14.63 26.89
C GLU A 208 -12.05 14.86 27.78
N THR A 209 -10.93 15.10 27.09
CA THR A 209 -9.90 16.10 27.37
C THR A 209 -9.75 16.46 28.85
N LYS A 210 -8.79 15.81 29.51
CA LYS A 210 -7.94 16.43 30.54
C LYS A 210 -6.64 15.62 30.68
N TRP A 211 -5.53 16.20 30.22
CA TRP A 211 -4.20 15.57 30.16
C TRP A 211 -3.71 15.00 31.49
N TRP A 212 -4.21 15.49 32.63
CA TRP A 212 -3.87 14.98 33.95
C TRP A 212 -4.58 13.68 34.34
N GLN A 213 -5.62 13.26 33.61
CA GLN A 213 -6.27 11.96 33.85
C GLN A 213 -5.48 10.79 33.25
N VAL A 214 -4.46 11.05 32.42
CA VAL A 214 -3.52 10.04 31.90
C VAL A 214 -2.81 9.28 33.04
N PHE A 215 -2.64 9.91 34.21
CA PHE A 215 -2.04 9.27 35.39
C PHE A 215 -3.05 8.51 36.28
N LYS A 216 -4.36 8.63 36.02
CA LYS A 216 -5.40 7.85 36.71
C LYS A 216 -5.95 6.79 35.75
N LYS A 217 -5.22 5.68 35.65
CA LYS A 217 -5.68 4.46 34.96
C LYS A 217 -6.85 3.86 35.75
N THR A 218 -8.05 4.39 35.54
CA THR A 218 -9.27 3.78 36.06
C THR A 218 -9.58 2.61 35.13
N SER A 219 -9.31 1.40 35.61
CA SER A 219 -9.40 0.13 34.90
C SER A 219 -10.85 -0.18 34.51
N LEU A 220 -11.28 0.32 33.36
CA LEU A 220 -12.44 -0.22 32.67
C LEU A 220 -11.99 -1.42 31.82
N PRO A 221 -12.84 -2.43 31.61
CA PRO A 221 -12.52 -3.53 30.72
C PRO A 221 -12.38 -3.00 29.28
N GLU A 222 -11.13 -2.83 28.84
CA GLU A 222 -10.79 -2.43 27.48
C GLU A 222 -10.68 -3.70 26.62
N THR A 223 -11.31 -3.70 25.44
CA THR A 223 -11.17 -4.81 24.50
C THR A 223 -9.74 -4.83 23.98
N GLN A 224 -8.92 -5.74 24.50
CA GLN A 224 -7.55 -5.91 24.04
C GLN A 224 -7.50 -6.85 22.84
N LEU A 225 -6.93 -6.37 21.75
CA LEU A 225 -6.70 -7.18 20.55
C LEU A 225 -5.28 -7.73 20.57
N ALA A 226 -5.13 -9.01 20.17
CA ALA A 226 -3.81 -9.57 19.96
C ALA A 226 -3.14 -8.83 18.78
N SER A 227 -2.15 -8.02 19.12
CA SER A 227 -1.35 -7.22 18.20
C SER A 227 0.12 -7.25 18.64
N GLY A 228 1.01 -6.96 17.69
CA GLY A 228 2.44 -6.83 17.93
C GLY A 228 3.02 -5.65 17.17
N HIS A 229 4.34 -5.56 17.12
CA HIS A 229 5.05 -4.65 16.21
C HIS A 229 6.01 -5.45 15.34
N ASN A 230 6.19 -5.02 14.10
CA ASN A 230 7.16 -5.62 13.19
C ASN A 230 8.59 -5.16 13.53
N ILE A 231 9.11 -5.61 14.67
CA ILE A 231 10.44 -5.20 15.18
C ILE A 231 11.55 -5.52 14.17
N VAL A 232 11.46 -6.68 13.51
CA VAL A 232 12.42 -7.07 12.47
C VAL A 232 12.41 -6.07 11.32
N GLY A 233 11.22 -5.69 10.84
CA GLY A 233 11.08 -4.68 9.80
C GLY A 233 11.59 -3.30 10.23
N ILE A 234 11.36 -2.88 11.47
CA ILE A 234 11.87 -1.60 12.02
C ILE A 234 13.40 -1.59 12.02
N VAL A 235 14.03 -2.61 12.61
CA VAL A 235 15.50 -2.71 12.69
C VAL A 235 16.11 -2.82 11.30
N ALA A 236 15.57 -3.69 10.44
CA ALA A 236 16.04 -3.84 9.07
C ALA A 236 15.94 -2.52 8.28
N SER A 237 14.84 -1.79 8.44
CA SER A 237 14.64 -0.48 7.79
C SER A 237 15.66 0.54 8.28
N GLY A 238 15.94 0.59 9.58
CA GLY A 238 16.98 1.47 10.15
C GLY A 238 18.37 1.15 9.59
N VAL A 239 18.76 -0.13 9.57
CA VAL A 239 20.04 -0.58 8.99
C VAL A 239 20.13 -0.20 7.51
N GLN A 240 19.09 -0.48 6.73
CA GLN A 240 19.04 -0.19 5.29
C GLN A 240 19.10 1.31 4.99
N VAL A 241 18.44 2.15 5.79
CA VAL A 241 18.52 3.61 5.65
C VAL A 241 19.94 4.11 5.92
N VAL A 242 20.57 3.66 7.01
CA VAL A 242 21.95 4.03 7.34
C VAL A 242 22.91 3.57 6.24
N PHE A 243 22.79 2.31 5.79
CA PHE A 243 23.67 1.77 4.75
C PHE A 243 23.48 2.47 3.41
N GLY A 244 22.23 2.78 3.03
CA GLY A 244 21.92 3.57 1.85
C GLY A 244 22.51 4.98 1.90
N ILE A 245 22.40 5.66 3.05
CA ILE A 245 23.01 6.99 3.26
C ILE A 245 24.55 6.92 3.15
N ILE A 246 25.18 5.94 3.78
CA ILE A 246 26.64 5.73 3.67
C ILE A 246 27.03 5.50 2.21
N THR A 247 26.29 4.67 1.49
CA THR A 247 26.54 4.40 0.06
C THR A 247 26.42 5.67 -0.78
N LEU A 248 25.37 6.47 -0.57
CA LEU A 248 25.17 7.74 -1.27
C LEU A 248 26.26 8.77 -0.96
N TYR A 249 26.71 8.82 0.30
CA TYR A 249 27.81 9.68 0.69
C TYR A 249 29.11 9.27 -0.03
N ARG A 250 29.41 7.97 -0.06
CA ARG A 250 30.58 7.39 -0.75
C ARG A 250 30.51 7.47 -2.27
N THR A 251 29.32 7.70 -2.84
CA THR A 251 29.13 7.86 -4.28
C THR A 251 29.68 9.20 -4.78
N ARG A 252 29.85 10.19 -3.91
CA ARG A 252 30.36 11.53 -4.28
C ARG A 252 31.79 11.48 -4.83
N GLY A 253 32.11 12.42 -5.71
CA GLY A 253 33.44 12.53 -6.33
C GLY A 253 33.62 11.54 -7.48
N ARG A 254 34.69 10.73 -7.42
CA ARG A 254 35.17 9.94 -8.56
C ARG A 254 34.13 8.99 -9.17
N GLN A 255 33.24 8.40 -8.38
CA GLN A 255 32.21 7.51 -8.94
C GLN A 255 31.21 8.29 -9.82
N ILE A 256 30.84 9.52 -9.43
CA ILE A 256 30.01 10.42 -10.25
C ILE A 256 30.80 10.94 -11.45
N GLU A 257 32.09 11.24 -11.33
CA GLU A 257 32.90 11.65 -12.49
C GLU A 257 32.98 10.54 -13.54
N GLN A 258 33.17 9.29 -13.08
CA GLN A 258 33.29 8.14 -13.96
C GLN A 258 31.95 7.70 -14.56
N PHE A 259 30.88 7.65 -13.78
CA PHE A 259 29.60 7.08 -14.23
C PHE A 259 28.46 8.09 -14.38
N GLY A 260 28.66 9.34 -13.96
CA GLY A 260 27.67 10.40 -14.06
C GLY A 260 26.39 10.11 -13.28
N TYR A 261 25.25 10.51 -13.85
CA TYR A 261 23.92 10.20 -13.32
C TYR A 261 23.59 8.69 -13.26
N ALA A 262 24.39 7.84 -13.91
CA ALA A 262 24.25 6.40 -13.86
C ALA A 262 25.18 5.72 -12.85
N ALA A 263 25.84 6.50 -11.97
CA ALA A 263 26.66 5.96 -10.90
C ALA A 263 25.88 4.93 -10.07
N PHE A 264 26.46 3.74 -9.92
CA PHE A 264 25.79 2.60 -9.31
C PHE A 264 25.37 2.88 -7.86
N GLY A 265 26.11 3.68 -7.12
CA GLY A 265 25.74 4.07 -5.76
C GLY A 265 24.51 4.99 -5.68
N LEU A 266 24.11 5.66 -6.77
CA LEU A 266 22.85 6.42 -6.83
C LEU A 266 21.62 5.51 -6.97
N THR A 267 21.79 4.28 -7.46
CA THR A 267 20.69 3.32 -7.66
C THR A 267 20.05 2.85 -6.37
N VAL A 268 20.70 3.10 -5.23
CA VAL A 268 20.20 2.75 -3.89
C VAL A 268 19.14 3.75 -3.40
N LEU A 269 18.99 4.91 -4.06
CA LEU A 269 18.04 5.96 -3.67
C LEU A 269 16.61 5.46 -3.49
N PRO A 270 16.00 4.73 -4.45
CA PRO A 270 14.63 4.23 -4.28
C PRO A 270 14.49 3.29 -3.08
N TYR A 271 15.49 2.44 -2.82
CA TYR A 271 15.48 1.47 -1.72
C TYR A 271 15.65 2.16 -0.37
N ALA A 272 16.54 3.16 -0.28
CA ALA A 272 16.74 3.95 0.93
C ALA A 272 15.48 4.77 1.26
N LEU A 273 14.88 5.41 0.25
CA LEU A 273 13.64 6.18 0.40
C LEU A 273 12.48 5.28 0.84
N MET A 274 12.27 4.16 0.16
CA MET A 274 11.21 3.24 0.51
C MET A 274 11.39 2.68 1.94
N SER A 275 12.63 2.34 2.31
CA SER A 275 12.92 1.83 3.65
C SER A 275 12.71 2.88 4.74
N LEU A 276 12.96 4.16 4.45
CA LEU A 276 12.62 5.26 5.35
C LEU A 276 11.11 5.38 5.55
N ILE A 277 10.33 5.29 4.47
CA ILE A 277 8.86 5.35 4.54
C ILE A 277 8.33 4.12 5.29
N ASN A 278 8.87 2.92 5.01
CA ASN A 278 8.53 1.69 5.72
C ASN A 278 8.91 1.75 7.20
N LEU A 279 10.03 2.37 7.57
CA LEU A 279 10.41 2.56 8.97
C LEU A 279 9.33 3.35 9.72
N LEU A 280 8.91 4.48 9.16
CA LEU A 280 7.85 5.31 9.74
C LEU A 280 6.53 4.53 9.84
N ALA A 281 6.14 3.85 8.77
CA ALA A 281 4.91 3.06 8.76
C ALA A 281 4.94 1.90 9.78
N ASN A 282 6.04 1.16 9.90
CA ASN A 282 6.17 0.05 10.88
C ASN A 282 6.25 0.56 12.33
N ILE A 283 6.74 1.77 12.58
CA ILE A 283 6.70 2.41 13.92
C ILE A 283 5.27 2.81 14.29
N LEU A 284 4.49 3.31 13.32
CA LEU A 284 3.14 3.80 13.56
C LEU A 284 2.07 2.71 13.58
N GLN A 285 2.24 1.64 12.80
CA GLN A 285 1.22 0.60 12.63
C GLN A 285 1.52 -0.65 13.47
N PRO A 286 0.58 -1.08 14.33
CA PRO A 286 0.62 -2.40 14.95
C PRO A 286 0.42 -3.52 13.91
N ASP A 287 1.15 -4.62 14.08
CA ASP A 287 1.02 -5.85 13.29
C ASP A 287 -0.10 -6.73 13.87
N TYR A 288 -1.00 -7.21 13.02
CA TYR A 288 -2.15 -8.03 13.41
C TYR A 288 -2.07 -9.41 12.74
N PRO A 289 -1.95 -10.51 13.52
CA PRO A 289 -1.75 -11.85 12.97
C PRO A 289 -2.99 -12.40 12.25
N ALA A 290 -4.15 -11.83 12.52
CA ALA A 290 -5.45 -12.16 11.94
C ALA A 290 -6.31 -10.88 11.78
N LEU A 291 -7.34 -10.97 10.95
CA LEU A 291 -8.45 -10.02 10.89
C LEU A 291 -9.48 -10.37 11.98
N TYR A 292 -10.08 -9.37 12.61
CA TYR A 292 -11.09 -9.58 13.65
C TYR A 292 -12.45 -9.07 13.20
N ILE A 293 -13.51 -9.81 13.52
CA ILE A 293 -14.88 -9.41 13.18
C ILE A 293 -15.44 -8.58 14.33
N VAL A 294 -16.07 -7.46 14.05
CA VAL A 294 -16.73 -6.61 15.06
C VAL A 294 -18.24 -6.83 15.06
N GLU A 295 -18.88 -6.67 16.22
CA GLU A 295 -20.33 -6.76 16.29
C GLU A 295 -20.97 -5.54 15.63
N SER A 296 -21.82 -5.77 14.61
CA SER A 296 -22.67 -4.75 13.99
C SER A 296 -24.14 -5.05 14.27
N GLU A 297 -25.04 -4.06 14.08
CA GLU A 297 -26.48 -4.33 14.17
C GLU A 297 -26.93 -5.41 13.18
N LEU A 298 -26.34 -5.42 11.99
CA LEU A 298 -26.65 -6.39 10.96
C LEU A 298 -26.22 -7.80 11.39
N LEU A 299 -25.03 -7.95 11.97
CA LEU A 299 -24.57 -9.24 12.49
C LEU A 299 -25.45 -9.72 13.66
N ALA A 300 -25.88 -8.81 14.54
CA ALA A 300 -26.78 -9.13 15.64
C ALA A 300 -28.17 -9.56 15.15
N ARG A 301 -28.69 -8.95 14.07
CA ARG A 301 -29.94 -9.37 13.40
C ARG A 301 -29.77 -10.74 12.76
N MET A 302 -28.72 -10.92 11.97
CA MET A 302 -28.39 -12.18 11.29
C MET A 302 -28.33 -13.36 12.28
N ARG A 303 -27.71 -13.19 13.46
CA ARG A 303 -27.67 -14.25 14.49
C ARG A 303 -29.03 -14.64 15.06
N ARG A 304 -30.01 -13.73 15.06
CA ARG A 304 -31.40 -14.02 15.49
C ARG A 304 -32.18 -14.74 14.41
N ASP A 305 -31.95 -14.37 13.16
CA ASP A 305 -32.77 -14.81 12.03
C ASP A 305 -32.21 -16.10 11.38
N HIS A 306 -30.94 -16.44 11.64
CA HIS A 306 -30.23 -17.53 10.97
C HIS A 306 -29.41 -18.41 11.95
N GLU A 307 -30.04 -19.43 12.54
CA GLU A 307 -29.39 -20.33 13.52
C GLU A 307 -28.29 -21.22 12.92
N ASP A 308 -28.37 -21.58 11.63
CA ASP A 308 -27.41 -22.46 10.93
C ASP A 308 -26.07 -21.77 10.59
N TYR A 309 -25.98 -20.45 10.81
CA TYR A 309 -24.87 -19.60 10.42
C TYR A 309 -24.18 -19.06 11.66
N GLN A 310 -22.87 -19.27 11.74
CA GLN A 310 -22.10 -19.00 12.95
C GLN A 310 -20.95 -18.05 12.66
N VAL A 311 -20.91 -16.98 13.43
CA VAL A 311 -19.81 -16.03 13.50
C VAL A 311 -19.35 -15.98 14.94
N THR A 312 -18.17 -16.51 15.23
CA THR A 312 -17.59 -16.58 16.58
C THR A 312 -16.33 -15.72 16.68
N GLY A 313 -15.93 -15.37 17.91
CA GLY A 313 -14.73 -14.55 18.13
C GLY A 313 -14.89 -13.06 17.75
N THR A 314 -16.12 -12.53 17.83
CA THR A 314 -16.36 -11.11 17.60
C THR A 314 -15.74 -10.23 18.68
N VAL A 315 -15.18 -9.08 18.29
CA VAL A 315 -14.48 -8.14 19.17
C VAL A 315 -15.17 -6.77 19.15
N GLY A 316 -15.54 -6.26 20.33
CA GLY A 316 -16.23 -4.98 20.46
C GLY A 316 -17.55 -4.89 19.69
N LYS A 317 -18.20 -3.72 19.79
CA LYS A 317 -19.46 -3.43 19.10
C LYS A 317 -19.43 -2.06 18.45
N LEU A 318 -19.77 -2.00 17.17
CA LEU A 318 -19.84 -0.76 16.41
C LEU A 318 -20.93 0.15 16.97
N SER A 319 -20.62 1.43 17.13
CA SER A 319 -21.60 2.44 17.50
C SER A 319 -22.59 2.66 16.35
N LYS A 320 -23.86 2.91 16.70
CA LYS A 320 -24.93 3.20 15.75
C LYS A 320 -24.75 4.55 15.05
N ASP A 321 -24.06 5.48 15.71
CA ASP A 321 -23.80 6.83 15.19
C ASP A 321 -22.55 6.83 14.29
N LYS A 322 -22.78 6.45 13.04
CA LYS A 322 -22.11 6.83 11.79
C LYS A 322 -22.45 5.76 10.76
N ASP A 323 -23.54 5.98 10.05
CA ASP A 323 -23.94 5.20 8.90
C ASP A 323 -22.74 5.02 7.93
N PRO A 324 -22.36 3.78 7.55
CA PRO A 324 -21.25 3.52 6.62
C PRO A 324 -21.55 3.88 5.17
N SER A 325 -22.65 4.59 4.88
CA SER A 325 -23.01 5.10 3.55
C SER A 325 -22.09 6.18 2.97
N ARG A 326 -20.86 6.32 3.47
CA ARG A 326 -19.85 7.21 2.85
C ARG A 326 -19.12 6.48 1.72
N PRO A 327 -18.98 7.11 0.54
CA PRO A 327 -18.25 6.52 -0.56
C PRO A 327 -16.83 6.17 -0.11
N ARG A 328 -16.44 4.93 -0.44
CA ARG A 328 -15.10 4.37 -0.23
C ARG A 328 -14.08 5.41 -0.70
N ARG A 329 -13.40 6.06 0.27
CA ARG A 329 -12.42 7.14 0.07
C ARG A 329 -11.61 6.84 -1.19
N GLU A 330 -11.58 7.77 -2.15
CA GLU A 330 -10.85 7.66 -3.43
C GLU A 330 -9.35 7.46 -3.16
N LYS A 331 -8.95 6.22 -2.91
CA LYS A 331 -7.56 5.84 -2.63
C LYS A 331 -6.68 6.06 -3.87
N GLY A 332 -7.26 5.95 -5.07
CA GLY A 332 -6.59 6.12 -6.37
C GLY A 332 -5.74 7.38 -6.49
N ARG A 333 -6.26 8.56 -6.11
CA ARG A 333 -5.58 9.84 -6.35
C ARG A 333 -4.30 10.04 -5.51
N TYR A 334 -4.31 9.61 -4.25
CA TYR A 334 -3.15 9.73 -3.36
C TYR A 334 -2.02 8.76 -3.74
N PHE A 335 -2.37 7.61 -4.33
CA PHE A 335 -1.40 6.63 -4.81
C PHE A 335 -0.51 7.19 -5.91
N TYR A 336 -1.09 7.79 -6.95
CA TYR A 336 -0.32 8.41 -8.04
C TYR A 336 0.57 9.55 -7.54
N LEU A 337 0.06 10.39 -6.63
CA LEU A 337 0.81 11.52 -6.09
C LEU A 337 2.01 11.06 -5.25
N ALA A 338 1.82 10.12 -4.32
CA ALA A 338 2.92 9.61 -3.49
C ALA A 338 4.03 8.97 -4.35
N PHE A 339 3.61 8.27 -5.40
CA PHE A 339 4.51 7.66 -6.36
C PHE A 339 5.31 8.70 -7.18
N LEU A 340 4.62 9.68 -7.77
CA LEU A 340 5.25 10.78 -8.53
C LEU A 340 6.22 11.59 -7.66
N LEU A 341 5.86 11.84 -6.39
CA LEU A 341 6.74 12.49 -5.43
C LEU A 341 7.99 11.66 -5.14
N GLY A 342 7.87 10.34 -5.02
CA GLY A 342 9.00 9.44 -4.82
C GLY A 342 9.99 9.46 -6.00
N LEU A 343 9.49 9.33 -7.23
CA LEU A 343 10.33 9.40 -8.42
C LEU A 343 10.97 10.78 -8.61
N THR A 344 10.18 11.85 -8.46
CA THR A 344 10.70 13.23 -8.60
C THR A 344 11.76 13.52 -7.56
N LEU A 345 11.62 13.05 -6.32
CA LEU A 345 12.65 13.16 -5.29
C LEU A 345 13.94 12.41 -5.69
N CYS A 346 13.84 11.16 -6.15
CA CYS A 346 15.01 10.42 -6.62
C CYS A 346 15.72 11.14 -7.78
N LEU A 347 14.97 11.60 -8.79
CA LEU A 347 15.53 12.34 -9.91
C LEU A 347 16.12 13.69 -9.48
N ALA A 348 15.52 14.39 -8.53
CA ALA A 348 16.03 15.65 -8.00
C ALA A 348 17.37 15.44 -7.27
N VAL A 349 17.52 14.36 -6.49
CA VAL A 349 18.80 14.04 -5.85
C VAL A 349 19.86 13.68 -6.88
N ILE A 350 19.52 12.89 -7.90
CA ILE A 350 20.43 12.58 -9.01
C ILE A 350 20.85 13.87 -9.73
N ALA A 351 19.90 14.76 -10.03
CA ALA A 351 20.15 16.05 -10.66
C ALA A 351 21.07 16.92 -9.79
N ALA A 352 20.81 16.99 -8.49
CA ALA A 352 21.58 17.81 -7.55
C ALA A 352 23.03 17.33 -7.40
N LEU A 353 23.25 16.01 -7.39
CA LEU A 353 24.59 15.44 -7.19
C LEU A 353 25.42 15.37 -8.48
N THR A 354 24.77 15.24 -9.64
CA THR A 354 25.47 14.94 -10.91
C THR A 354 25.30 16.02 -11.96
N HIS A 355 24.39 16.97 -11.76
CA HIS A 355 23.93 17.92 -12.79
C HIS A 355 23.48 17.22 -14.09
N PHE A 356 23.00 15.97 -13.97
CA PHE A 356 22.74 15.08 -15.10
C PHE A 356 23.91 14.95 -16.08
N SER A 357 25.15 15.12 -15.60
CA SER A 357 26.34 14.81 -16.36
C SER A 357 26.39 13.31 -16.64
N LYS A 358 26.73 12.95 -17.89
CA LYS A 358 26.95 11.55 -18.26
C LYS A 358 28.26 10.98 -17.70
N GLY A 359 29.18 11.84 -17.26
CA GLY A 359 30.54 11.42 -16.89
C GLY A 359 31.22 10.63 -18.00
N GLY A 360 32.01 9.62 -17.61
CA GLY A 360 32.63 8.62 -18.51
C GLY A 360 31.77 7.38 -18.80
N SER A 361 30.50 7.34 -18.37
CA SER A 361 29.67 6.14 -18.53
C SER A 361 29.43 5.76 -19.99
N THR A 362 29.12 4.49 -20.23
CA THR A 362 28.65 4.02 -21.54
C THR A 362 27.16 4.29 -21.73
N THR A 363 26.69 4.26 -22.97
CA THR A 363 25.25 4.36 -23.26
C THR A 363 24.46 3.22 -22.63
N ALA A 364 25.01 2.01 -22.62
CA ALA A 364 24.37 0.85 -22.00
C ALA A 364 24.21 1.01 -20.48
N GLN A 365 25.25 1.50 -19.79
CA GLN A 365 25.18 1.77 -18.35
C GLN A 365 24.04 2.76 -18.02
N ARG A 366 23.98 3.87 -18.74
CA ARG A 366 22.93 4.88 -18.53
C ARG A 366 21.54 4.35 -18.85
N TRP A 367 21.40 3.59 -19.93
CA TRP A 367 20.11 3.07 -20.36
C TRP A 367 19.53 2.09 -19.34
N TRP A 368 20.30 1.09 -18.91
CA TRP A 368 19.82 0.12 -17.92
C TRP A 368 19.47 0.78 -16.58
N ILE A 369 20.29 1.70 -16.08
CA ILE A 369 20.03 2.36 -14.80
C ILE A 369 18.80 3.28 -14.86
N MET A 370 18.68 4.10 -15.91
CA MET A 370 17.55 5.04 -16.01
C MET A 370 16.25 4.33 -16.38
N VAL A 371 16.28 3.33 -17.25
CA VAL A 371 15.10 2.50 -17.54
C VAL A 371 14.69 1.75 -16.28
N TRP A 372 15.61 1.17 -15.51
CA TRP A 372 15.26 0.51 -14.25
C TRP A 372 14.55 1.46 -13.29
N LEU A 373 15.08 2.69 -13.10
CA LEU A 373 14.48 3.70 -12.24
C LEU A 373 13.07 4.09 -12.72
N ILE A 374 12.92 4.49 -13.99
CA ILE A 374 11.65 4.99 -14.55
C ILE A 374 10.61 3.87 -14.73
N TRP A 375 11.03 2.69 -15.17
CA TRP A 375 10.13 1.58 -15.44
C TRP A 375 9.49 1.03 -14.16
N ASN A 376 10.30 0.81 -13.12
CA ASN A 376 9.78 0.39 -11.80
C ASN A 376 8.78 1.39 -11.25
N SER A 377 9.10 2.66 -11.49
CA SER A 377 8.28 3.78 -11.15
C SER A 377 6.92 3.73 -11.87
N CYS A 378 6.89 3.69 -13.20
CA CYS A 378 5.66 3.69 -13.98
C CYS A 378 4.81 2.43 -13.76
N MET A 379 5.42 1.24 -13.72
CA MET A 379 4.70 -0.04 -13.68
C MET A 379 4.24 -0.45 -12.29
N GLY A 380 4.92 0.02 -11.23
CA GLY A 380 4.39 -0.07 -9.87
C GLY A 380 2.99 0.54 -9.75
N ASN A 381 2.70 1.63 -10.49
CA ASN A 381 1.37 2.25 -10.50
C ASN A 381 0.31 1.31 -11.08
N ALA A 382 0.55 0.79 -12.30
CA ALA A 382 -0.43 -0.01 -13.02
C ALA A 382 -0.83 -1.27 -12.25
N TRP A 383 0.16 -1.89 -11.58
CA TRP A 383 -0.07 -3.14 -10.85
C TRP A 383 -0.80 -2.93 -9.51
N VAL A 384 -0.49 -1.86 -8.76
CA VAL A 384 -1.16 -1.58 -7.48
C VAL A 384 -2.61 -1.12 -7.66
N LEU A 385 -2.89 -0.36 -8.72
CA LEU A 385 -4.25 0.07 -9.04
C LEU A 385 -5.14 -1.11 -9.47
N ASP A 386 -4.58 -2.04 -10.26
CA ASP A 386 -5.30 -3.25 -10.69
C ASP A 386 -5.74 -4.11 -9.49
N GLN A 387 -4.92 -4.16 -8.43
CA GLN A 387 -5.25 -4.88 -7.22
C GLN A 387 -6.34 -4.23 -6.35
N HIS A 388 -6.48 -2.91 -6.42
CA HIS A 388 -7.46 -2.22 -5.61
C HIS A 388 -8.88 -2.32 -6.18
N ASP A 389 -9.01 -2.37 -7.52
CA ASP A 389 -10.30 -2.36 -8.22
C ASP A 389 -10.84 -3.76 -8.53
N ARG A 390 -10.01 -4.79 -8.70
CA ARG A 390 -10.53 -6.13 -9.03
C ARG A 390 -10.83 -6.97 -7.79
N LYS A 391 -12.14 -7.23 -7.58
CA LYS A 391 -12.66 -8.29 -6.68
C LYS A 391 -12.22 -9.71 -7.09
N HIS A 392 -11.66 -9.89 -8.30
CA HIS A 392 -11.14 -11.16 -8.80
C HIS A 392 -9.77 -10.97 -9.46
N PHE A 393 -8.72 -11.29 -8.73
CA PHE A 393 -7.36 -11.39 -9.28
C PHE A 393 -7.18 -12.78 -9.89
N SER A 394 -7.14 -12.86 -11.23
CA SER A 394 -6.81 -14.09 -11.94
C SER A 394 -5.30 -14.21 -12.05
N TYR A 395 -4.73 -15.26 -11.44
CA TYR A 395 -3.29 -15.54 -11.40
C TYR A 395 -2.66 -15.89 -12.76
N ASN A 396 -3.43 -15.85 -13.83
CA ASN A 396 -2.94 -15.98 -15.19
C ASN A 396 -2.35 -14.65 -15.70
N HIS A 397 -1.46 -14.02 -14.93
CA HIS A 397 -0.52 -13.12 -15.59
C HIS A 397 0.38 -14.02 -16.44
N PRO A 398 0.31 -13.95 -17.77
CA PRO A 398 1.19 -14.75 -18.61
C PRO A 398 2.63 -14.50 -18.16
N LEU A 399 3.43 -15.56 -18.06
CA LEU A 399 4.87 -15.51 -17.71
C LEU A 399 5.59 -14.35 -18.41
N PHE A 400 5.18 -14.04 -19.64
CA PHE A 400 5.62 -12.89 -20.41
C PHE A 400 5.54 -11.54 -19.65
N LEU A 401 4.45 -11.25 -18.95
CA LEU A 401 4.31 -10.01 -18.16
C LEU A 401 5.31 -9.98 -17.00
N VAL A 402 5.47 -11.08 -16.27
CA VAL A 402 6.45 -11.17 -15.16
C VAL A 402 7.87 -10.94 -15.68
N VAL A 403 8.22 -11.55 -16.82
CA VAL A 403 9.52 -11.35 -17.47
C VAL A 403 9.69 -9.90 -17.91
N LEU A 404 8.70 -9.34 -18.61
CA LEU A 404 8.73 -7.95 -19.07
C LEU A 404 8.92 -6.97 -17.91
N PHE A 405 8.24 -7.21 -16.79
CA PHE A 405 8.28 -6.33 -15.62
C PHE A 405 9.60 -6.41 -14.84
N THR A 406 10.23 -7.58 -14.79
CA THR A 406 11.47 -7.79 -14.01
C THR A 406 12.75 -7.57 -14.81
N THR A 407 12.67 -7.56 -16.14
CA THR A 407 13.85 -7.44 -17.03
C THR A 407 14.68 -6.18 -16.76
N PRO A 408 14.10 -4.96 -16.65
CA PRO A 408 14.88 -3.76 -16.32
C PRO A 408 15.61 -3.86 -14.98
N ALA A 409 15.00 -4.49 -13.97
CA ALA A 409 15.61 -4.68 -12.67
C ALA A 409 16.79 -5.64 -12.70
N ILE A 410 16.63 -6.80 -13.36
CA ILE A 410 17.71 -7.77 -13.50
C ILE A 410 18.87 -7.16 -14.30
N GLY A 411 18.59 -6.51 -15.42
CA GLY A 411 19.62 -5.84 -16.22
C GLY A 411 20.33 -4.71 -15.45
N GLY A 412 19.56 -3.91 -14.69
CA GLY A 412 20.11 -2.88 -13.80
C GLY A 412 21.04 -3.46 -12.73
N LEU A 413 20.64 -4.54 -12.06
CA LEU A 413 21.47 -5.24 -11.09
C LEU A 413 22.76 -5.76 -11.71
N VAL A 414 22.71 -6.39 -12.89
CA VAL A 414 23.91 -6.87 -13.60
C VAL A 414 24.87 -5.73 -13.92
N VAL A 415 24.34 -4.61 -14.46
CA VAL A 415 25.14 -3.43 -14.79
C VAL A 415 25.76 -2.80 -13.54
N VAL A 416 25.03 -2.75 -12.42
CA VAL A 416 25.58 -2.33 -11.11
C VAL A 416 26.79 -3.19 -10.74
N GLY A 417 26.68 -4.52 -10.85
CA GLY A 417 27.78 -5.42 -10.52
C GLY A 417 28.99 -5.23 -11.41
N GLN A 418 28.78 -5.03 -12.71
CA GLN A 418 29.85 -4.70 -13.66
C GLN A 418 30.53 -3.37 -13.29
N MET A 419 29.75 -2.35 -12.94
CA MET A 419 30.30 -1.04 -12.54
C MET A 419 31.09 -1.12 -11.23
N ILE A 420 30.63 -1.92 -10.25
CA ILE A 420 31.38 -2.16 -9.00
C ILE A 420 32.73 -2.83 -9.29
N MET A 421 32.72 -3.88 -10.12
CA MET A 421 33.95 -4.58 -10.52
C MET A 421 34.91 -3.69 -11.32
N GLN A 422 34.36 -2.81 -12.16
CA GLN A 422 35.14 -1.83 -12.94
C GLN A 422 35.71 -0.72 -12.05
N TYR A 423 34.96 -0.25 -11.05
CA TYR A 423 35.34 0.86 -10.18
C TYR A 423 36.35 0.45 -9.11
N GLY A 424 36.15 -0.71 -8.50
CA GLY A 424 36.90 -1.12 -7.31
C GLY A 424 36.29 -0.60 -6.01
N THR A 425 37.09 -0.61 -4.94
CA THR A 425 36.75 0.01 -3.65
C THR A 425 37.75 1.12 -3.37
N CYS A 426 37.26 2.34 -3.19
CA CYS A 426 38.09 3.51 -2.91
C CYS A 426 37.75 4.09 -1.53
N GLU A 427 38.77 4.43 -0.76
CA GLU A 427 38.65 5.11 0.52
C GLU A 427 39.42 6.43 0.49
N GLN A 428 38.88 7.46 1.16
CA GLN A 428 39.58 8.72 1.31
C GLN A 428 40.72 8.57 2.32
N ILE A 429 41.93 8.93 1.90
CA ILE A 429 43.08 9.06 2.79
C ILE A 429 43.06 10.51 3.28
N LYS A 430 42.85 10.71 4.58
CA LYS A 430 42.96 12.02 5.22
C LYS A 430 44.40 12.35 5.57
#